data_AF-A0A2D8KU93-F1
#
_entry.id   AF-A0A2D8KU93-F1
#
_cell.length_a   1.000
_cell.length_b   1.000
_cell.length_c   1.000
_cell.angle_alpha   90.00
_cell.angle_beta   90.00
_cell.angle_gamma   90.00
#
_symmetry.space_group_name_H-M   'P 1'
#
loop_
_entity.id
_entity.type
_entity.pdbx_description
1 polymer ?
#
loop_
_entity_poly.entity_id
_entity_poly.type
_entity_poly.pdbx_seq_one_letter_code
_entity_poly.pdbx_strand_id
1 'polypeptide(L)' 'MHRKTVPSFITIILISLWGISCNNNKPAKTQFNIMETTIAKVHHAFENGGLTARQLVQMYLDRIEAYDQSTKLNS' A
#
# COMPACT_ATOMS: atom_id res chain seq x y z
N MET A 1 -35.78 29.37 -43.48
CA MET A 1 -35.75 27.97 -43.00
C MET A 1 -34.55 27.82 -42.07
N HIS A 2 -34.83 27.74 -40.77
CA HIS A 2 -33.84 27.92 -39.70
C HIS A 2 -32.98 26.66 -39.51
N ARG A 3 -31.69 26.78 -39.83
CA ARG A 3 -30.62 25.86 -39.44
C ARG A 3 -30.66 25.68 -37.92
N LYS A 4 -30.88 24.45 -37.44
CA LYS A 4 -30.65 24.08 -36.03
C LYS A 4 -29.54 23.03 -36.00
N THR A 5 -28.34 23.53 -35.73
CA THR A 5 -27.17 22.79 -35.30
C THR A 5 -27.53 22.05 -34.01
N VAL A 6 -27.65 20.72 -34.09
CA VAL A 6 -27.79 19.85 -32.91
C VAL A 6 -26.51 20.04 -32.08
N PRO A 7 -26.60 20.46 -30.80
CA PRO A 7 -25.42 20.87 -30.07
C PRO A 7 -24.50 19.68 -29.86
N SER A 8 -23.23 19.85 -30.26
CA SER A 8 -22.06 18.97 -30.06
C SER A 8 -21.80 18.57 -28.60
N PHE A 9 -22.66 18.97 -27.67
CA PHE A 9 -22.61 18.68 -26.24
C PHE A 9 -23.30 17.37 -25.86
N ILE A 10 -24.29 16.89 -26.65
CA ILE A 10 -25.03 15.66 -26.33
C ILE A 10 -24.16 14.40 -26.51
N THR A 11 -23.19 14.43 -27.41
CA THR A 11 -22.29 13.30 -27.68
C THR A 11 -21.17 13.17 -26.63
N ILE A 12 -20.75 14.26 -25.98
CA ILE A 12 -19.71 14.26 -24.93
C ILE A 12 -20.23 13.61 -23.64
N ILE A 13 -21.53 13.74 -23.36
CA ILE A 13 -22.20 13.17 -22.17
C ILE A 13 -22.34 11.63 -22.26
N LEU A 14 -22.33 11.04 -23.46
CA LEU A 14 -22.47 9.59 -23.63
C LEU A 14 -21.14 8.83 -23.48
N ILE A 15 -19.99 9.49 -23.70
CA ILE A 15 -18.65 8.89 -23.59
C ILE A 15 -18.20 8.80 -22.12
N SER A 16 -18.70 9.69 -21.24
CA SER A 16 -18.39 9.67 -19.80
C SER A 16 -19.06 8.53 -19.02
N LEU A 17 -20.01 7.80 -19.61
CA LEU A 17 -20.66 6.64 -18.98
C LEU A 17 -19.93 5.29 -19.20
N TRP A 18 -18.86 5.26 -20.00
CA TRP A 18 -18.04 4.05 -20.22
C TRP A 18 -16.59 4.23 -19.76
N GLY A 19 -16.34 5.20 -18.90
CA GLY A 19 -15.01 5.49 -18.37
C GLY A 19 -14.94 5.29 -16.86
N ILE A 20 -14.13 4.30 -16.45
CA ILE A 20 -13.50 4.17 -15.13
C ILE A 20 -14.38 3.57 -14.03
N SER A 21 -14.38 2.23 -13.96
CA SER A 21 -14.43 1.59 -12.64
C SER A 21 -13.45 0.41 -12.59
N CYS A 22 -12.16 0.73 -12.44
CA CYS A 22 -11.19 -0.21 -11.89
C CYS A 22 -11.21 -0.05 -10.37
N ASN A 23 -11.96 -0.91 -9.69
CA ASN A 23 -12.03 -0.92 -8.23
C ASN A 23 -10.73 -1.53 -7.69
N ASN A 24 -9.74 -0.70 -7.40
CA ASN A 24 -8.44 -1.11 -6.86
C ASN A 24 -8.55 -1.46 -5.36
N ASN A 25 -9.44 -2.39 -5.01
CA ASN A 25 -9.47 -3.00 -3.68
C ASN A 25 -8.23 -3.89 -3.50
N LYS A 26 -7.03 -3.31 -3.57
CA LYS A 26 -5.83 -4.00 -3.08
C LYS A 26 -6.06 -4.16 -1.59
N PRO A 27 -6.14 -5.40 -1.06
CA PRO A 27 -6.21 -5.57 0.38
C PRO A 27 -5.02 -4.82 0.98
N ALA A 28 -5.31 -3.91 1.90
CA ALA A 28 -4.26 -3.22 2.63
C ALA A 28 -3.40 -4.32 3.26
N LYS A 29 -2.15 -4.47 2.77
CA LYS A 29 -1.22 -5.42 3.39
C LYS A 29 -0.98 -4.89 4.79
N THR A 30 -1.57 -5.55 5.79
CA THR A 30 -1.30 -5.28 7.19
C THR A 30 0.20 -5.40 7.39
N GLN A 31 0.84 -4.33 7.85
CA GLN A 31 2.28 -4.33 8.09
C GLN A 31 2.60 -5.39 9.15
N PHE A 32 3.66 -6.18 8.92
CA PHE A 32 4.10 -7.17 9.89
C PHE A 32 4.51 -6.48 11.19
N ASN A 33 3.89 -6.86 12.31
CA ASN A 33 4.26 -6.31 13.62
C ASN A 33 5.45 -7.10 14.18
N ILE A 34 6.58 -6.42 14.33
CA ILE A 34 7.81 -6.99 14.88
C ILE A 34 7.81 -7.01 16.42
N MET A 35 6.92 -6.26 17.09
CA MET A 35 6.86 -6.20 18.56
C MET A 35 6.24 -7.46 19.11
N GLU A 36 6.93 -8.10 20.06
CA GLU A 36 6.48 -9.32 20.73
C GLU A 36 6.08 -10.45 19.74
N THR A 37 6.70 -10.47 18.55
CA THR A 37 6.51 -11.54 17.58
C THR A 37 7.37 -12.75 17.94
N THR A 38 6.96 -13.94 17.51
CA THR A 38 7.75 -15.17 17.72
C THR A 38 8.53 -15.53 16.46
N ILE A 39 9.63 -16.27 16.62
CA ILE A 39 10.41 -16.80 15.51
C ILE A 39 9.50 -17.63 14.57
N ALA A 40 8.60 -18.45 15.12
CA ALA A 40 7.64 -19.22 14.34
C ALA A 40 6.70 -18.33 13.49
N LYS A 41 6.22 -17.20 14.03
CA LYS A 41 5.40 -16.24 13.28
C LYS A 41 6.19 -15.55 12.16
N VAL A 42 7.46 -15.26 12.39
CA VAL A 42 8.37 -14.71 11.37
C VAL A 42 8.55 -15.70 10.22
N HIS A 43 8.83 -16.98 10.52
CA HIS A 43 8.95 -18.02 9.50
C HIS A 43 7.67 -18.20 8.69
N HIS A 44 6.52 -18.30 9.35
CA HIS A 44 5.23 -18.39 8.65
C HIS A 44 4.97 -17.18 7.74
N ALA A 45 5.38 -15.97 8.16
CA ALA A 45 5.26 -14.76 7.35
C ALA A 45 6.23 -14.74 6.15
N PHE A 46 7.41 -15.36 6.26
CA PHE A 46 8.27 -15.58 5.10
C PHE A 46 7.63 -16.56 4.11
N GLU A 47 7.12 -17.69 4.61
CA GLU A 47 6.51 -18.75 3.79
C GLU A 47 5.29 -18.26 3.02
N ASN A 48 4.45 -17.40 3.62
CA ASN A 48 3.25 -16.87 2.99
C ASN A 48 3.47 -15.55 2.21
N GLY A 49 4.72 -15.06 2.11
CA GLY A 49 5.06 -13.82 1.41
C GLY A 49 4.55 -12.54 2.10
N GLY A 50 4.16 -12.63 3.37
CA GLY A 50 3.78 -11.52 4.22
C GLY A 50 4.96 -10.73 4.79
N LEU A 51 6.16 -11.30 4.73
CA LEU A 51 7.41 -10.68 5.17
C LEU A 51 8.56 -11.09 4.24
N THR A 52 9.56 -10.22 4.08
CA THR A 52 10.83 -10.55 3.44
C THR A 52 11.98 -10.33 4.42
N ALA A 53 13.10 -11.04 4.24
CA ALA A 53 14.28 -10.86 5.08
C ALA A 53 14.76 -9.40 5.10
N ARG A 54 14.71 -8.72 3.95
CA ARG A 54 15.06 -7.29 3.84
C ARG A 54 14.17 -6.41 4.70
N GLN A 55 12.85 -6.64 4.67
CA GLN A 55 11.91 -5.89 5.50
C GLN A 55 12.14 -6.15 6.99
N LEU A 56 12.42 -7.40 7.38
CA LEU A 56 12.73 -7.74 8.76
C LEU A 56 13.97 -7.00 9.26
N VAL A 57 15.05 -7.02 8.48
CA VAL A 57 16.30 -6.32 8.81
C VAL A 57 16.05 -4.82 8.92
N GLN A 58 15.33 -4.21 7.97
CA GLN A 58 15.04 -2.77 8.03
C GLN A 58 14.26 -2.40 9.29
N MET A 59 13.24 -3.19 9.66
CA MET A 59 12.50 -2.95 10.90
C MET A 59 13.37 -3.01 12.16
N TYR A 60 14.43 -3.83 12.19
CA TYR A 60 15.38 -3.82 13.29
C TYR A 60 16.35 -2.64 13.23
N LEU A 61 16.83 -2.25 12.05
CA LEU A 61 17.69 -1.06 11.89
C LEU A 61 16.97 0.20 12.36
N ASP A 62 15.71 0.39 11.96
CA ASP A 62 14.89 1.53 12.38
C ASP A 62 14.72 1.58 13.91
N ARG A 63 14.61 0.40 14.55
CA ARG A 63 14.54 0.30 16.01
C ARG A 63 15.86 0.59 16.70
N ILE A 64 16.97 0.14 16.14
CA ILE A 64 18.31 0.43 16.68
C ILE A 64 18.56 1.94 16.63
N GLU A 65 18.24 2.58 15.51
CA GLU A 65 18.33 4.04 15.40
C GLU A 65 17.43 4.73 16.44
N ALA A 66 16.17 4.30 16.55
CA ALA A 66 15.19 4.92 17.43
C ALA A 66 15.46 4.71 18.93
N TYR A 67 16.03 3.57 19.34
CA TYR A 67 16.11 3.17 20.76
C TYR A 67 17.51 2.89 21.27
N ASP A 68 18.48 2.54 20.42
CA ASP A 68 19.84 2.30 20.88
C ASP A 68 20.70 3.54 20.70
N GLN A 69 20.78 4.06 19.48
CA GLN A 69 21.64 5.18 19.14
C GLN A 69 21.16 6.50 19.75
N SER A 70 19.85 6.74 19.78
CA SER A 70 19.26 7.96 20.35
C SER A 70 19.38 8.04 21.87
N THR A 71 19.24 6.91 22.58
CA THR A 71 19.24 6.86 24.05
C THR A 71 20.55 6.37 24.65
N LYS A 72 21.51 5.95 23.82
CA LYS A 72 22.77 5.32 24.23
C LYS A 72 22.58 4.05 25.06
N LEU A 73 21.62 3.21 24.68
CA LEU A 73 21.24 2.02 25.44
C LEU A 73 22.43 1.06 25.67
N ASN A 74 23.30 0.90 24.67
CA ASN A 74 24.49 0.04 24.74
C ASN A 74 25.82 0.82 24.84
N SER A 75 25.83 2.03 25.42
CA SER A 75 27.06 2.84 25.59
C SER A 75 27.63 2.82 27.01
#